data_AF-A0A818UJE9-F1
#
_entry.id   AF-A0A818UJE9-F1
#
_cell.length_a   1.000
_cell.length_b   1.000
_cell.length_c   1.000
_cell.angle_alpha   90.00
_cell.angle_beta   90.00
_cell.angle_gamma   90.00
#
_symmetry.space_group_name_H-M   'P 1'
#
loop_
_entity.id
_entity.type
_entity.pdbx_description
1 polymer ?
#
loop_
_entity_poly.entity_id
_entity_poly.type
_entity_poly.pdbx_seq_one_letter_code
_entity_poly.pdbx_strand_id
1 'polypeptide(L)'
;MIPSFFIVLDQFPLNHAGKVDRHRLPQPTVDITSSHQNQVLSSLEHKLCTIFAQAFEWTNPALPNVEATFAELGATSLGIVKALSLIRQQQLNGSHPVDISILLTNPSVRLLAHALDSSFSHEEISAKGNLDFSEPSILKACQWSIPMTILS
;
A
#
# COMPACT_ATOMS: atom_id res chain seq x y z
N MET A 1 18.78 2.03 -1.98
CA MET A 1 18.78 0.94 -2.98
C MET A 1 18.82 -0.37 -2.21
N ILE A 2 17.79 -1.21 -2.30
CA ILE A 2 17.70 -2.50 -1.60
C ILE A 2 17.36 -3.55 -2.67
N PRO A 3 18.15 -4.64 -2.81
CA PRO A 3 17.89 -5.68 -3.80
C PRO A 3 16.73 -6.58 -3.36
N SER A 4 15.93 -7.04 -4.33
CA SER A 4 14.75 -7.88 -4.09
C SER A 4 15.08 -9.33 -3.76
N PHE A 5 16.29 -9.81 -4.06
CA PHE A 5 16.72 -11.19 -3.83
C PHE A 5 18.24 -11.27 -3.64
N PHE A 6 18.66 -12.20 -2.79
CA PHE A 6 20.05 -12.59 -2.61
C PHE A 6 20.19 -14.08 -2.93
N ILE A 7 21.14 -14.41 -3.80
CA ILE A 7 21.45 -15.80 -4.15
C ILE A 7 22.89 -16.05 -3.73
N VAL A 8 23.09 -17.01 -2.82
CA VAL A 8 24.42 -17.44 -2.40
C VAL A 8 24.96 -18.41 -3.45
N LEU A 9 26.16 -18.12 -3.94
CA LEU A 9 26.89 -18.98 -4.87
C LEU A 9 28.19 -19.38 -4.19
N ASP A 10 28.54 -20.66 -4.25
CA ASP A 10 29.85 -21.12 -3.80
C ASP A 10 30.98 -20.56 -4.69
N GLN A 11 30.68 -20.34 -5.98
CA GLN A 11 31.64 -19.86 -6.96
C GLN A 11 30.93 -19.10 -8.08
N PHE A 12 31.53 -17.99 -8.53
CA PHE A 12 31.01 -17.21 -9.64
C PHE A 12 31.31 -17.89 -10.99
N PRO A 13 30.32 -18.02 -11.89
CA PRO A 13 30.57 -18.51 -13.24
C PRO A 13 31.40 -17.46 -13.99
N LEU A 14 32.56 -17.86 -14.50
CA LEU A 14 33.45 -16.99 -15.27
C LEU A 14 33.42 -17.38 -16.76
N ASN A 15 33.64 -16.41 -17.65
CA ASN A 15 33.89 -16.63 -19.07
C ASN A 15 35.37 -16.95 -19.33
N HIS A 16 35.72 -17.24 -20.59
CA HIS A 16 37.11 -17.52 -20.99
C HIS A 16 38.11 -16.40 -20.70
N ALA A 17 37.65 -15.15 -20.53
CA ALA A 17 38.47 -14.01 -20.17
C ALA A 17 38.56 -13.80 -18.64
N GLY A 18 38.02 -14.70 -17.82
CA GLY A 18 38.02 -14.61 -16.36
C GLY A 18 37.03 -13.60 -15.77
N LYS A 19 36.11 -13.05 -16.58
CA LYS A 19 35.07 -12.13 -16.11
C LYS A 19 33.79 -12.91 -15.75
N VAL A 20 33.00 -12.37 -14.82
CA VAL A 20 31.71 -12.98 -14.45
C VAL A 20 30.79 -13.08 -15.67
N ASP A 21 30.33 -14.29 -15.95
CA ASP A 21 29.38 -14.58 -17.01
C ASP A 21 27.95 -14.43 -16.47
N ARG A 22 27.35 -13.26 -16.74
CA ARG A 22 26.01 -12.91 -16.28
C ARG A 22 24.91 -13.81 -16.83
N HIS A 23 25.11 -14.43 -17.99
CA HIS A 23 24.11 -15.31 -18.59
C HIS A 23 24.06 -16.68 -17.91
N ARG A 24 25.15 -17.06 -17.23
CA ARG A 24 25.26 -18.31 -16.47
C ARG A 24 24.92 -18.16 -14.99
N LEU A 25 24.57 -16.94 -14.55
CA LEU A 25 24.05 -16.75 -13.19
C LEU A 25 22.68 -17.43 -13.08
N PRO A 26 22.43 -18.19 -12.01
CA PRO A 26 21.11 -18.77 -11.79
C PRO A 26 20.07 -17.66 -11.66
N GLN A 27 18.93 -17.87 -12.30
CA GLN A 27 17.79 -16.98 -12.15
C GLN A 27 17.16 -17.19 -10.77
N PRO A 28 16.70 -16.13 -10.08
CA PRO A 28 15.94 -16.27 -8.85
C PRO A 28 14.67 -17.08 -9.13
N THR A 29 14.57 -18.28 -8.57
CA THR A 29 13.34 -19.05 -8.59
C THR A 29 12.40 -18.42 -7.57
N VAL A 30 11.38 -17.72 -8.05
CA VAL A 30 10.27 -17.31 -7.21
C VAL A 30 9.38 -18.54 -7.06
N ASP A 31 9.57 -19.31 -5.99
CA ASP A 31 8.59 -20.34 -5.62
C ASP A 31 7.32 -19.63 -5.15
N ILE A 32 6.42 -19.35 -6.09
CA ILE A 32 5.05 -18.88 -5.83
C ILE A 32 4.17 -20.07 -5.38
N THR A 33 4.77 -21.25 -5.20
CA THR A 33 4.07 -22.51 -4.98
C THR A 33 3.72 -22.71 -3.51
N SER A 34 2.40 -22.69 -3.28
CA SER A 34 1.68 -23.61 -2.38
C SER A 34 1.73 -23.41 -0.86
N SER A 35 1.48 -22.21 -0.36
CA SER A 35 0.95 -22.05 1.00
C SER A 35 -0.30 -21.17 1.13
N HIS A 36 -0.63 -20.36 0.13
CA HIS A 36 -1.68 -19.33 0.27
C HIS A 36 -2.90 -19.46 -0.66
N GLN A 37 -2.94 -20.44 -1.55
CA GLN A 37 -4.07 -20.63 -2.50
C GLN A 37 -5.43 -20.91 -1.82
N ASN A 38 -5.45 -21.18 -0.50
CA ASN A 38 -6.66 -21.45 0.28
C ASN A 38 -7.10 -20.30 1.21
N GLN A 39 -6.54 -19.09 1.10
CA GLN A 39 -7.01 -17.99 1.93
C GLN A 39 -8.36 -17.46 1.44
N VAL A 40 -9.33 -17.37 2.35
CA VAL A 40 -10.61 -16.69 2.10
C VAL A 40 -10.32 -15.20 1.98
N LEU A 41 -10.67 -14.64 0.82
CA LEU A 41 -10.45 -13.23 0.52
C LEU A 41 -11.72 -12.41 0.79
N SER A 42 -11.56 -11.27 1.45
CA SER A 42 -12.61 -10.26 1.59
C SER A 42 -12.98 -9.64 0.23
N SER A 43 -14.17 -9.05 0.13
CA SER A 43 -14.60 -8.33 -1.08
C SER A 43 -13.68 -7.14 -1.38
N LEU A 44 -13.13 -6.50 -0.36
CA LEU A 44 -12.19 -5.40 -0.50
C LEU A 44 -10.81 -5.88 -0.97
N GLU A 45 -10.32 -7.01 -0.43
CA GLU A 45 -9.08 -7.65 -0.88
C GLU A 45 -9.15 -8.01 -2.37
N HIS A 46 -10.25 -8.57 -2.85
CA HIS A 46 -10.45 -8.87 -4.28
C HIS A 46 -10.35 -7.63 -5.18
N LYS A 47 -10.98 -6.51 -4.77
CA LYS A 47 -10.93 -5.26 -5.53
C LYS A 47 -9.50 -4.71 -5.57
N LEU A 48 -8.81 -4.72 -4.43
CA LEU A 48 -7.42 -4.30 -4.34
C LEU A 48 -6.50 -5.15 -5.22
N CYS A 49 -6.61 -6.48 -5.17
CA CYS A 49 -5.84 -7.38 -6.04
C CYS A 49 -6.05 -7.03 -7.52
N THR A 50 -7.29 -6.74 -7.93
CA THR A 50 -7.62 -6.36 -9.31
C THR A 50 -6.94 -5.04 -9.69
N ILE A 51 -6.97 -4.04 -8.81
CA ILE A 51 -6.30 -2.76 -9.04
C ILE A 51 -4.78 -2.93 -9.15
N PHE A 52 -4.17 -3.69 -8.25
CA PHE A 52 -2.72 -3.90 -8.26
C PHE A 52 -2.26 -4.70 -9.48
N ALA A 53 -3.03 -5.72 -9.90
CA ALA A 53 -2.75 -6.45 -11.13
C ALA A 53 -2.76 -5.52 -12.36
N GLN A 54 -3.70 -4.57 -12.42
CA GLN A 54 -3.75 -3.56 -13.47
C GLN A 54 -2.58 -2.57 -13.38
N ALA A 55 -2.26 -2.09 -12.17
CA ALA A 55 -1.23 -1.08 -11.95
C ALA A 55 0.19 -1.59 -12.20
N PHE A 56 0.44 -2.86 -11.88
CA PHE A 56 1.74 -3.54 -12.06
C PHE A 56 1.86 -4.29 -13.38
N GLU A 57 0.82 -4.25 -14.23
CA GLU A 57 0.80 -4.87 -15.55
C GLU A 57 1.13 -6.37 -15.49
N TRP A 58 0.66 -7.05 -14.44
CA TRP A 58 0.92 -8.48 -14.27
C TRP A 58 0.22 -9.29 -15.37
N THR A 59 1.03 -10.01 -16.15
CA THR A 59 0.55 -10.83 -17.27
C THR A 59 -0.12 -12.13 -16.80
N ASN A 60 0.14 -12.56 -15.56
CA ASN A 60 -0.46 -13.74 -14.97
C ASN A 60 -1.55 -13.34 -13.97
N PRO A 61 -2.84 -13.67 -14.23
CA PRO A 61 -3.97 -13.28 -13.39
C PRO A 61 -4.13 -14.12 -12.11
N ALA A 62 -3.17 -14.99 -11.78
CA ALA A 62 -3.18 -15.66 -10.49
C ALA A 62 -3.18 -14.61 -9.37
N LEU A 63 -4.19 -14.66 -8.50
CA LEU A 63 -4.31 -13.75 -7.35
C LEU A 63 -2.98 -13.79 -6.57
N PRO A 64 -2.29 -12.65 -6.40
CA PRO A 64 -1.05 -12.61 -5.66
C PRO A 64 -1.32 -13.09 -4.23
N ASN A 65 -0.31 -13.65 -3.58
CA ASN A 65 -0.35 -13.86 -2.14
C ASN A 65 -0.66 -12.51 -1.45
N VAL A 66 -1.82 -12.39 -0.80
CA VAL A 66 -2.26 -11.12 -0.20
C VAL A 66 -1.42 -10.71 1.02
N GLU A 67 -0.66 -11.64 1.58
CA GLU A 67 0.32 -11.40 2.64
C GLU A 67 1.67 -10.94 2.08
N ALA A 68 1.98 -11.27 0.82
CA ALA A 68 3.26 -10.92 0.22
C ALA A 68 3.38 -9.41 0.12
N THR A 69 4.60 -8.93 0.36
CA THR A 69 4.83 -7.50 0.28
C THR A 69 4.76 -7.02 -1.17
N PHE A 70 4.30 -5.80 -1.42
CA PHE A 70 4.26 -5.26 -2.78
C PHE A 70 5.64 -5.33 -3.46
N ALA A 71 6.72 -5.14 -2.69
CA ALA A 71 8.09 -5.28 -3.19
C ALA A 71 8.44 -6.72 -3.63
N GLU A 72 8.02 -7.74 -2.88
CA GLU A 72 8.17 -9.16 -3.26
C GLU A 72 7.40 -9.48 -4.55
N LEU A 73 6.25 -8.82 -4.74
CA LEU A 73 5.42 -8.96 -5.94
C LEU A 73 5.91 -8.11 -7.12
N GLY A 74 7.09 -7.46 -7.00
CA GLY A 74 7.71 -6.68 -8.06
C GLY A 74 7.15 -5.27 -8.23
N ALA A 75 6.51 -4.70 -7.20
CA ALA A 75 6.00 -3.34 -7.24
C ALA A 75 7.11 -2.32 -7.48
N THR A 76 6.81 -1.37 -8.36
CA THR A 76 7.65 -0.19 -8.60
C THR A 76 6.99 1.06 -8.02
N SER A 77 7.77 2.11 -7.75
CA SER A 77 7.22 3.38 -7.27
C SER A 77 6.14 3.94 -8.20
N LEU A 78 6.33 3.80 -9.53
CA LEU A 78 5.33 4.22 -10.51
C LEU A 78 4.07 3.35 -10.44
N GLY A 79 4.22 2.04 -10.27
CA GLY A 79 3.09 1.12 -10.09
C GLY A 79 2.27 1.45 -8.84
N ILE A 80 2.93 1.82 -7.74
CA ILE A 80 2.26 2.25 -6.50
C ILE A 80 1.46 3.55 -6.72
N VAL A 81 2.04 4.52 -7.44
CA VAL A 81 1.34 5.77 -7.78
C VAL A 81 0.15 5.51 -8.71
N LYS A 82 0.28 4.62 -9.70
CA LYS A 82 -0.82 4.18 -10.57
C LYS A 82 -1.93 3.51 -9.74
N ALA A 83 -1.58 2.60 -8.84
CA ALA A 83 -2.53 1.92 -7.96
C ALA A 83 -3.30 2.92 -7.09
N LEU A 84 -2.62 3.91 -6.49
CA LEU A 84 -3.27 4.97 -5.72
C LEU A 84 -4.31 5.74 -6.54
N SER A 85 -3.97 6.07 -7.79
CA SER A 85 -4.90 6.76 -8.71
C SER A 85 -6.15 5.90 -8.97
N LEU A 86 -5.97 4.61 -9.24
CA LEU A 86 -7.07 3.66 -9.47
C LEU A 86 -7.94 3.45 -8.23
N ILE A 87 -7.35 3.35 -7.03
CA ILE A 87 -8.07 3.26 -5.76
C ILE A 87 -8.97 4.49 -5.56
N ARG A 88 -8.45 5.69 -5.84
CA ARG A 88 -9.20 6.94 -5.73
C ARG A 88 -10.34 7.01 -6.74
N GLN A 89 -10.12 6.55 -7.98
CA GLN A 89 -11.16 6.51 -9.02
C GLN A 89 -12.30 5.55 -8.67
N GLN A 90 -11.99 4.40 -8.05
CA GLN A 90 -12.99 3.41 -7.65
C GLN A 90 -13.69 3.75 -6.32
N GLN A 91 -13.34 4.88 -5.68
CA GLN A 91 -13.91 5.34 -4.40
C GLN A 91 -13.94 4.24 -3.34
N LEU A 92 -12.87 3.44 -3.26
CA LEU A 92 -12.80 2.32 -2.30
C LEU A 92 -12.84 2.76 -0.83
N ASN A 93 -12.59 4.05 -0.56
CA ASN A 93 -12.64 4.66 0.76
C ASN A 93 -13.80 5.67 0.92
N GLY A 94 -14.86 5.53 0.10
CA GLY A 94 -16.00 6.44 0.11
C GLY A 94 -15.63 7.87 -0.28
N SER A 95 -15.94 8.83 0.58
CA SER A 95 -15.69 10.26 0.37
C SER A 95 -14.29 10.72 0.79
N HIS A 96 -13.51 9.89 1.48
CA HIS A 96 -12.22 10.29 2.01
C HIS A 96 -11.07 9.92 1.06
N PRO A 97 -10.24 10.88 0.64
CA PRO A 97 -9.12 10.59 -0.26
C PRO A 97 -8.07 9.71 0.44
N VAL A 98 -7.74 8.57 -0.15
CA VAL A 98 -6.64 7.72 0.33
C VAL A 98 -5.32 8.45 0.13
N ASP A 99 -4.52 8.59 1.19
CA ASP A 99 -3.16 9.16 1.12
C ASP A 99 -2.13 8.10 0.71
N ILE A 100 -1.04 8.53 0.06
CA ILE A 100 0.07 7.67 -0.31
C ILE A 100 0.76 7.06 0.93
N SER A 101 0.77 7.78 2.05
CA SER A 101 1.37 7.33 3.31
C SER A 101 0.78 5.99 3.75
N ILE A 102 -0.55 5.82 3.66
CA ILE A 102 -1.25 4.59 4.02
C ILE A 102 -0.76 3.42 3.14
N LEU A 103 -0.54 3.66 1.85
CA LEU A 103 -0.11 2.66 0.89
C LEU A 103 1.34 2.22 1.11
N LEU A 104 2.19 3.12 1.60
CA LEU A 104 3.60 2.84 1.90
C LEU A 104 3.79 2.21 3.28
N THR A 105 2.95 2.54 4.27
CA THR A 105 3.02 1.98 5.62
C THR A 105 2.37 0.59 5.72
N ASN A 106 1.48 0.25 4.79
CA ASN A 106 0.80 -1.06 4.72
C ASN A 106 1.28 -1.82 3.47
N PRO A 107 2.44 -2.48 3.51
CA PRO A 107 3.12 -2.99 2.32
C PRO A 107 2.53 -4.29 1.75
N SER A 108 1.28 -4.66 2.06
CA SER A 108 0.59 -5.84 1.50
C SER A 108 -0.89 -5.56 1.29
N VAL A 109 -1.56 -6.39 0.48
CA VAL A 109 -3.01 -6.23 0.22
C VAL A 109 -3.81 -6.41 1.51
N ARG A 110 -3.45 -7.39 2.35
CA ARG A 110 -4.16 -7.64 3.61
C ARG A 110 -4.02 -6.48 4.60
N LEU A 111 -2.80 -5.96 4.78
CA LEU A 111 -2.57 -4.83 5.67
C LEU A 111 -3.30 -3.58 5.17
N LEU A 112 -3.27 -3.32 3.87
CA LEU A 112 -3.97 -2.20 3.28
C LEU A 112 -5.49 -2.33 3.46
N ALA A 113 -6.04 -3.53 3.26
CA ALA A 113 -7.45 -3.80 3.43
C ALA A 113 -7.90 -3.53 4.88
N HIS A 114 -7.15 -4.04 5.85
CA HIS A 114 -7.41 -3.80 7.27
C HIS A 114 -7.31 -2.31 7.63
N ALA A 115 -6.31 -1.59 7.09
CA ALA A 115 -6.16 -0.16 7.34
C ALA A 115 -7.35 0.66 6.80
N LEU A 116 -7.84 0.32 5.61
CA LEU A 116 -9.04 0.93 5.03
C LEU A 116 -10.29 0.60 5.85
N ASP A 117 -10.53 -0.68 6.18
CA ASP A 117 -11.66 -1.11 7.02
C ASP A 117 -11.66 -0.42 8.40
N SER A 118 -10.49 -0.29 9.04
CA SER A 118 -10.38 0.40 10.33
C SER A 118 -10.69 1.90 10.24
N SER A 119 -10.36 2.54 9.11
CA SER A 119 -10.64 3.96 8.88
C SER A 119 -12.14 4.22 8.73
N PHE A 120 -12.90 3.27 8.17
CA PHE A 120 -14.36 3.34 8.11
C PHE A 120 -15.03 3.25 9.50
N SER A 121 -14.46 2.46 10.41
CA SER A 121 -15.07 2.21 11.73
C SER A 121 -15.02 3.43 12.69
N HIS A 122 -14.11 4.38 12.49
CA HIS A 122 -14.05 5.61 13.29
C HIS A 122 -15.05 6.68 12.82
N GLU A 123 -15.48 6.66 11.56
CA GLU A 123 -16.46 7.62 11.01
C GLU A 123 -17.91 7.17 11.19
N GLU A 124 -18.22 5.87 11.14
CA GLU A 124 -19.61 5.39 11.37
C GLU A 124 -20.09 5.61 12.82
N ILE A 125 -19.20 5.62 13.81
CA ILE A 125 -19.54 5.96 15.20
C ILE A 125 -19.82 7.47 15.33
N SER A 126 -19.14 8.31 14.55
CA SER A 126 -19.39 9.77 14.50
C SER A 126 -20.69 10.11 13.77
N ALA A 127 -21.07 9.35 12.74
CA ALA A 127 -22.28 9.59 11.95
C ALA A 127 -23.59 9.07 12.59
N LYS A 128 -23.53 8.21 13.62
CA LYS A 128 -24.72 7.69 14.34
C LYS A 128 -24.86 8.16 15.79
N GLY A 129 -23.93 8.97 16.29
CA GLY A 129 -24.04 9.62 17.58
C GLY A 129 -24.84 10.92 17.49
N ASN A 130 -26.17 10.82 17.41
CA ASN A 130 -27.05 11.93 17.76
C ASN A 130 -26.88 12.21 19.27
N LEU A 131 -25.81 12.93 19.64
CA LEU A 131 -25.75 13.67 20.88
C LEU A 131 -26.23 15.07 20.55
N ASP A 132 -27.44 15.34 21.02
CA ASP A 132 -28.12 16.62 21.05
C ASP A 132 -27.15 17.71 21.54
N PHE A 133 -26.75 18.59 20.62
CA PHE A 133 -26.03 19.83 20.92
C PHE A 133 -27.00 21.01 20.92
N SER A 134 -28.03 20.94 21.75
CA SER A 134 -28.74 22.13 22.20
C SER A 134 -27.84 22.91 23.19
N GLU A 135 -27.14 23.91 22.61
CA GLU A 135 -26.59 25.12 23.25
C GLU A 135 -25.15 25.10 23.87
N PRO A 136 -24.48 26.27 24.03
CA PRO A 136 -23.41 26.67 23.13
C PRO A 136 -22.10 27.01 23.89
N SER A 137 -20.99 26.30 23.65
CA SER A 137 -19.74 26.64 24.39
C SER A 137 -18.42 26.39 23.67
N ILE A 138 -18.41 26.02 22.39
CA ILE A 138 -17.13 25.64 21.72
C ILE A 138 -16.68 26.61 20.61
N LEU A 139 -17.41 27.70 20.36
CA LEU A 139 -17.01 28.74 19.40
C LEU A 139 -16.06 29.81 20.00
N LYS A 140 -15.12 29.43 20.88
CA LYS A 140 -14.18 30.38 21.50
C LYS A 140 -12.70 29.97 21.49
N ALA A 141 -12.29 29.02 20.66
CA ALA A 141 -10.90 28.53 20.63
C ALA A 141 -10.10 28.84 19.35
N CYS A 142 -10.59 29.73 18.47
CA CYS A 142 -9.78 30.29 17.38
C CYS A 142 -9.76 31.82 17.44
N GLN A 143 -9.32 32.35 18.59
CA GLN A 143 -8.90 33.74 18.70
C GLN A 143 -7.38 33.76 18.47
N TRP A 144 -6.96 33.94 17.22
CA TRP A 144 -5.58 34.26 16.88
C TRP A 144 -5.26 35.67 17.43
N SER A 145 -4.85 35.73 18.70
CA SER A 145 -4.39 36.95 19.34
C SER A 145 -2.95 37.20 18.90
N ILE A 146 -2.74 38.08 17.93
CA ILE A 146 -1.45 38.73 17.72
C ILE A 146 -1.41 39.93 18.68
N PRO A 147 -0.47 40.00 19.64
CA PRO A 147 -0.30 41.20 20.43
C PRO A 147 0.31 42.30 19.58
N MET A 148 -0.40 43.43 19.57
CA MET A 148 -0.06 44.69 18.91
C MET A 148 0.76 45.57 19.87
N THR A 149 1.54 46.50 19.30
CA THR A 149 1.95 47.83 19.86
C THR A 149 3.25 47.81 20.71
N ILE A 150 4.23 48.71 20.56
CA ILE A 150 4.27 50.18 20.81
C ILE A 150 5.61 50.73 20.23
N LEU A 151 5.59 51.69 19.29
CA LEU A 151 5.62 53.17 19.41
C LEU A 151 7.04 53.76 19.60
N SER A 152 7.51 54.57 18.64
CA SER A 152 7.75 56.02 18.81
C SER A 152 7.97 56.71 17.47
#